data_AF-A0A3D3L7R2-F1
#
_entry.id   AF-A0A3D3L7R2-F1
#
_cell.length_a   1.000
_cell.length_b   1.000
_cell.length_c   1.000
_cell.angle_alpha   90.00
_cell.angle_beta   90.00
_cell.angle_gamma   90.00
#
_symmetry.space_group_name_H-M   'P 1'
#
loop_
_entity.id
_entity.type
_entity.pdbx_description
1 polymer ?
#
loop_
_entity_poly.entity_id
_entity_poly.type
_entity_poly.pdbx_seq_one_letter_code
_entity_poly.pdbx_strand_id
1 'polypeptide(L)'
;MKSDFGDTWYFSKALERGKWHDIRLAIKLNTPAAKPGGKGRPNGILRGWLNGRQVFEKRDIRFRDVDTLKIRNAWFHFYHGGGQPASTDYRMWIDDVVISPSN
;
A
#
# COMPACT_ATOMS: atom_id res chain seq x y z
N MET A 1 14.94 -8.00 -12.14
CA MET A 1 15.56 -9.03 -11.29
C MET A 1 14.60 -9.30 -10.15
N LYS A 2 14.28 -10.55 -9.81
CA LYS A 2 13.42 -10.83 -8.64
C LYS A 2 14.18 -10.44 -7.39
N SER A 3 13.53 -9.70 -6.50
CA SER A 3 14.00 -9.39 -5.15
C SER A 3 13.18 -10.22 -4.17
N ASP A 4 13.79 -10.60 -3.04
CA ASP A 4 13.07 -11.20 -1.91
C ASP A 4 12.35 -10.14 -1.05
N PHE A 5 12.53 -8.85 -1.37
CA PHE A 5 11.87 -7.72 -0.73
C PHE A 5 10.66 -7.25 -1.54
N GLY A 6 9.87 -6.36 -0.95
CA GLY A 6 8.70 -5.78 -1.61
C GLY A 6 9.06 -4.91 -2.82
N ASP A 7 8.16 -4.89 -3.80
CA ASP A 7 8.21 -3.89 -4.87
C ASP A 7 8.00 -2.49 -4.30
N THR A 8 8.83 -1.53 -4.72
CA THR A 8 8.74 -0.15 -4.26
C THR A 8 8.13 0.73 -5.36
N TRP A 9 7.02 1.38 -5.04
CA TRP A 9 6.42 2.41 -5.88
C TRP A 9 6.27 3.71 -5.08
N TYR A 10 6.72 4.81 -5.66
CA TYR A 10 6.78 6.09 -4.98
C TYR A 10 5.56 6.96 -5.29
N PHE A 11 5.12 7.71 -4.28
CA PHE A 11 4.27 8.86 -4.52
C PHE A 11 5.04 9.92 -5.29
N SER A 12 4.35 10.67 -6.16
CA SER A 12 4.96 11.76 -6.92
C SER A 12 5.37 12.96 -6.04
N LYS A 13 5.08 12.94 -4.74
CA LYS A 13 5.42 13.99 -3.77
C LYS A 13 5.85 13.36 -2.44
N ALA A 14 6.92 13.89 -1.86
CA ALA A 14 7.43 13.49 -0.56
C ALA A 14 6.65 14.12 0.61
N LEU A 15 6.74 13.47 1.77
CA LEU A 15 6.32 14.05 3.05
C LEU A 15 7.33 15.08 3.54
N GLU A 16 6.86 16.04 4.31
CA GLU A 16 7.68 17.10 4.90
C GLU A 16 7.79 16.88 6.41
N ARG A 17 9.02 16.99 6.94
CA ARG A 17 9.26 16.83 8.37
C ARG A 17 8.55 17.93 9.17
N GLY A 18 7.92 17.55 10.28
CA GLY A 18 7.27 18.49 11.19
C GLY A 18 5.92 19.03 10.71
N LYS A 19 5.33 18.44 9.65
CA LYS A 19 4.00 18.79 9.15
C LYS A 19 3.04 17.62 9.28
N TRP A 20 1.79 17.93 9.59
CA TRP A 20 0.70 16.98 9.44
C TRP A 20 0.38 16.76 7.96
N HIS A 21 0.15 15.50 7.60
CA HIS A 21 -0.20 15.09 6.25
C HIS A 21 -1.42 14.19 6.29
N ASP A 22 -2.45 14.54 5.51
CA ASP A 22 -3.57 13.64 5.23
C ASP A 22 -3.12 12.64 4.16
N ILE A 23 -3.05 11.36 4.53
CA ILE A 23 -2.65 10.27 3.63
C ILE A 23 -3.84 9.35 3.45
N ARG A 24 -4.24 9.14 2.20
CA ARG A 24 -5.30 8.17 1.86
C ARG A 24 -4.77 7.12 0.93
N LEU A 25 -5.12 5.88 1.19
CA LEU A 25 -4.84 4.73 0.34
C LEU A 25 -6.16 4.05 -0.02
N ALA A 26 -6.33 3.70 -1.29
CA ALA A 26 -7.45 2.89 -1.75
C ALA A 26 -6.92 1.68 -2.51
N ILE A 27 -7.42 0.50 -2.16
CA ILE A 27 -7.05 -0.76 -2.78
C ILE A 27 -8.28 -1.48 -3.33
N LYS A 28 -8.16 -1.99 -4.55
CA LYS A 28 -9.11 -2.92 -5.16
C LYS A 28 -8.35 -4.18 -5.56
N LEU A 29 -8.73 -5.31 -4.98
CA LEU A 29 -8.18 -6.60 -5.39
C LEU A 29 -8.51 -6.88 -6.86
N ASN A 30 -7.62 -7.60 -7.52
CA ASN A 30 -7.83 -8.03 -8.88
C ASN A 30 -8.83 -9.19 -8.98
N THR A 31 -9.35 -9.41 -10.20
CA THR A 31 -10.18 -10.56 -10.54
C THR A 31 -9.33 -11.84 -10.43
N PRO A 32 -9.72 -12.81 -9.58
CA PRO A 32 -8.97 -14.06 -9.42
C PRO A 32 -9.13 -14.95 -10.67
N ALA A 33 -8.38 -16.04 -10.71
CA ALA A 33 -8.49 -17.04 -11.77
C ALA A 33 -9.88 -17.69 -11.77
N ALA A 34 -10.37 -18.05 -12.96
CA ALA A 34 -11.65 -18.75 -13.10
C ALA A 34 -11.59 -20.22 -12.67
N LYS A 35 -10.38 -20.80 -12.61
CA LYS A 35 -10.14 -22.20 -12.26
C LYS A 35 -8.96 -22.31 -11.28
N PRO A 36 -8.96 -23.31 -10.38
CA PRO A 36 -7.81 -23.63 -9.55
C PRO A 36 -6.54 -23.83 -10.39
N GLY A 37 -5.40 -23.30 -9.91
CA GLY A 37 -4.12 -23.34 -10.62
C GLY A 37 -3.95 -22.31 -11.74
N GLY A 38 -4.99 -21.54 -12.08
CA GLY A 38 -4.90 -20.44 -13.03
C GLY A 38 -4.29 -19.16 -12.45
N LYS A 39 -4.08 -18.16 -13.32
CA LYS A 39 -3.60 -16.82 -12.92
C LYS A 39 -4.76 -15.83 -12.87
N GLY A 40 -4.76 -14.96 -11.85
CA GLY A 40 -5.67 -13.82 -11.78
C GLY A 40 -5.37 -12.79 -12.87
N ARG A 41 -6.35 -11.98 -13.23
CA ARG A 41 -6.15 -10.88 -14.18
C ARG A 41 -5.36 -9.76 -13.50
N PRO A 42 -4.44 -9.06 -14.19
CA PRO A 42 -3.73 -7.90 -13.62
C PRO A 42 -4.60 -6.64 -13.73
N ASN A 43 -5.72 -6.60 -13.01
CA ASN A 43 -6.67 -5.48 -13.02
C ASN A 43 -6.99 -4.94 -11.62
N GLY A 44 -6.11 -5.22 -10.66
CA GLY A 44 -6.15 -4.66 -9.32
C GLY A 44 -5.66 -3.21 -9.33
N ILE A 45 -6.21 -2.41 -8.42
CA ILE A 45 -5.96 -0.97 -8.35
C ILE A 45 -5.36 -0.64 -6.99
N LEU A 46 -4.32 0.20 -6.99
CA LEU A 46 -3.79 0.89 -5.82
C LEU A 46 -3.72 2.38 -6.12
N ARG A 47 -4.26 3.20 -5.24
CA ARG A 47 -4.22 4.67 -5.34
C ARG A 47 -3.76 5.28 -4.02
N GLY A 48 -3.05 6.39 -4.14
CA GLY A 48 -2.57 7.18 -3.02
C GLY A 48 -2.86 8.67 -3.21
N TRP A 49 -3.33 9.30 -2.14
CA TRP A 49 -3.51 10.74 -2.05
C TRP A 49 -2.68 11.31 -0.90
N LEU A 50 -2.15 12.51 -1.12
CA LEU A 50 -1.43 13.29 -0.13
C LEU A 50 -2.05 14.69 -0.08
N ASN A 51 -2.59 15.07 1.08
CA ASN A 51 -3.27 16.34 1.30
C ASN A 51 -4.37 16.60 0.24
N GLY A 52 -5.24 15.61 0.02
CA GLY A 52 -6.35 15.66 -0.94
C GLY A 52 -5.96 15.51 -2.43
N ARG A 53 -4.68 15.57 -2.79
CA ARG A 53 -4.23 15.43 -4.19
C ARG A 53 -3.81 13.98 -4.48
N GLN A 54 -4.29 13.40 -5.59
CA GLN A 54 -3.82 12.09 -6.04
C GLN A 54 -2.35 12.20 -6.46
N VAL A 55 -1.49 11.42 -5.81
CA VAL A 55 -0.03 11.41 -6.03
C VAL A 55 0.48 10.04 -6.47
N PHE A 56 -0.40 9.03 -6.51
CA PHE A 56 -0.07 7.70 -6.99
C PHE A 56 -1.31 6.99 -7.54
N GLU A 57 -1.15 6.29 -8.66
CA GLU A 57 -2.13 5.33 -9.17
C GLU A 57 -1.43 4.22 -9.96
N LYS A 58 -1.85 2.97 -9.70
CA LYS A 58 -1.49 1.80 -10.49
C LYS A 58 -2.72 0.91 -10.66
N ARG A 59 -2.99 0.45 -11.89
CA ARG A 59 -4.25 -0.25 -12.26
C ARG A 59 -4.05 -1.66 -12.82
N ASP A 60 -2.80 -2.08 -12.92
CA ASP A 60 -2.34 -3.31 -13.56
C ASP A 60 -1.75 -4.30 -12.54
N ILE A 61 -2.26 -4.31 -11.30
CA ILE A 61 -1.73 -5.15 -10.23
C ILE A 61 -2.44 -6.50 -10.19
N ARG A 62 -1.67 -7.58 -10.04
CA ARG A 62 -2.19 -8.92 -9.73
C ARG A 62 -1.84 -9.27 -8.28
N PHE A 63 -2.72 -8.90 -7.35
CA PHE A 63 -2.57 -9.18 -5.92
C PHE A 63 -2.76 -10.66 -5.57
N ARG A 64 -3.61 -11.36 -6.30
CA ARG A 64 -4.00 -12.75 -6.00
C ARG A 64 -4.35 -13.54 -7.24
N ASP A 65 -4.21 -14.86 -7.12
CA ASP A 65 -4.66 -15.82 -8.12
C ASP A 65 -5.96 -16.54 -7.71
N VAL A 66 -6.22 -16.68 -6.41
CA VAL A 66 -7.41 -17.37 -5.87
C VAL A 66 -8.39 -16.41 -5.19
N ASP A 67 -9.66 -16.78 -5.16
CA ASP A 67 -10.73 -15.93 -4.64
C ASP A 67 -10.78 -15.91 -3.10
N THR A 68 -10.28 -16.95 -2.43
CA THR A 68 -10.22 -17.10 -0.97
C THR A 68 -9.28 -16.10 -0.29
N LEU A 69 -8.28 -15.59 -1.02
CA LEU A 69 -7.39 -14.53 -0.51
C LEU A 69 -8.08 -13.16 -0.60
N LYS A 70 -8.65 -12.70 0.51
CA LYS A 70 -9.28 -11.36 0.64
C LYS A 70 -8.36 -10.39 1.39
N ILE A 71 -8.72 -9.10 1.43
CA ILE A 71 -8.15 -8.13 2.36
C ILE A 71 -8.61 -8.54 3.77
N ARG A 72 -7.67 -8.79 4.68
CA ARG A 72 -7.96 -9.28 6.04
C ARG A 72 -7.65 -8.27 7.13
N ASN A 73 -6.64 -7.44 6.92
CA ASN A 73 -6.16 -6.49 7.91
C ASN A 73 -5.57 -5.26 7.21
N ALA A 74 -5.69 -4.10 7.85
CA ALA A 74 -4.79 -2.99 7.59
C ALA A 74 -3.52 -3.20 8.41
N TRP A 75 -2.36 -2.99 7.80
CA TRP A 75 -1.07 -3.22 8.45
C TRP A 75 -0.39 -1.88 8.76
N PHE A 76 -0.52 -1.43 10.01
CA PHE A 76 0.10 -0.21 10.54
C PHE A 76 1.47 -0.55 11.13
N HIS A 77 2.47 -0.68 10.27
CA HIS A 77 3.82 -1.08 10.66
C HIS A 77 4.82 0.02 10.34
N PHE A 78 5.43 0.60 11.38
CA PHE A 78 6.38 1.69 11.26
C PHE A 78 7.61 1.37 12.07
N TYR A 79 8.75 1.28 11.40
CA TYR A 79 10.03 0.95 12.00
C TYR A 79 11.15 1.52 11.12
N HIS A 80 12.32 1.73 11.71
CA HIS A 80 13.54 1.96 10.93
C HIS A 80 13.90 0.65 10.23
N GLY A 81 13.73 0.62 8.91
CA GLY A 81 13.92 -0.59 8.10
C GLY A 81 15.37 -0.83 7.66
N GLY A 82 15.55 -1.89 6.87
CA GLY A 82 16.87 -2.35 6.45
C GLY A 82 17.58 -3.15 7.54
N GLY A 83 18.88 -3.39 7.35
CA GLY A 83 19.71 -4.15 8.29
C GLY A 83 20.53 -3.28 9.27
N GLN A 84 20.39 -1.95 9.21
CA GLN A 84 21.20 -1.03 10.02
C GLN A 84 20.37 -0.41 11.16
N PRO A 85 20.98 -0.14 12.32
CA PRO A 85 20.29 0.53 13.42
C PRO A 85 19.95 1.97 13.07
N ALA A 86 18.93 2.52 13.75
CA ALA A 86 18.64 3.94 13.67
C ALA A 86 19.82 4.74 14.26
N SER A 87 20.18 5.86 13.63
CA SER A 87 21.28 6.71 14.11
C SER A 87 20.89 7.58 15.32
N THR A 88 19.59 7.71 15.60
CA THR A 88 19.03 8.48 16.70
C THR A 88 17.58 8.05 16.93
N ASP A 89 16.96 8.58 17.98
CA ASP A 89 15.55 8.40 18.25
C ASP A 89 14.70 9.19 17.26
N TYR A 90 13.82 8.49 16.55
CA TYR A 90 12.82 9.10 15.69
C TYR A 90 11.47 9.19 16.40
N ARG A 91 10.74 10.28 16.15
CA ARG A 91 9.38 10.48 16.63
C ARG A 91 8.44 10.67 15.46
N MET A 92 7.27 10.06 15.56
CA MET A 92 6.19 10.16 14.60
C MET A 92 4.88 10.20 15.37
N TRP A 93 3.95 11.05 14.93
CA TRP A 93 2.59 11.13 15.45
C TRP A 93 1.64 10.67 14.35
N ILE A 94 0.64 9.89 14.75
CA ILE A 94 -0.43 9.39 13.89
C ILE A 94 -1.73 9.69 14.62
N ASP A 95 -2.69 10.24 13.90
CA ASP A 95 -4.02 10.51 14.40
C ASP A 95 -5.06 10.31 13.28
N ASP A 96 -6.35 10.29 13.64
CA ASP A 96 -7.50 10.22 12.73
C ASP A 96 -7.48 9.02 11.75
N VAL A 97 -7.12 7.84 12.27
CA VAL A 97 -7.07 6.61 11.47
C VAL A 97 -8.47 6.07 11.18
N VAL A 98 -8.85 6.05 9.90
CA VAL A 98 -10.11 5.47 9.43
C VAL A 98 -9.84 4.35 8.42
N ILE A 99 -10.52 3.21 8.61
CA ILE A 99 -10.54 2.10 7.65
C ILE A 99 -12.00 1.84 7.29
N SER A 100 -12.31 1.86 6.01
CA SER A 100 -13.66 1.60 5.52
C SER A 100 -13.64 0.80 4.21
N PRO A 101 -14.66 -0.02 3.96
CA PRO A 101 -14.91 -0.53 2.62
C PRO A 101 -15.27 0.62 1.68
N SER A 102 -15.01 0.45 0.39
CA SER A 102 -15.60 1.33 -0.63
C SER A 102 -17.06 0.90 -0.82
N ASN A 103 -17.98 1.85 -0.67
CA ASN A 103 -19.39 1.67 -1.03
C ASN A 103 -19.56 1.52 -2.55
#